data_AF-A0A0W0ZNN5-F1
#
_entry.id   AF-A0A0W0ZNN5-F1
#
_cell.length_a   1.000
_cell.length_b   1.000
_cell.length_c   1.000
_cell.angle_alpha   90.00
_cell.angle_beta   90.00
_cell.angle_gamma   90.00
#
_symmetry.space_group_name_H-M   'P 1'
#
loop_
_entity.id
_entity.type
_entity.pdbx_description
1 polymer ?
#
loop_
_entity_poly.entity_id
_entity_poly.type
_entity_poly.pdbx_seq_one_letter_code
_entity_poly.pdbx_strand_id
1 'polypeptide(L)'
;MPPFETIKDENNLNNAEQAQPPARMDRTKLAFQHHYNRIKMFHGGPCIKYQDSYSPVVTRDVRNFNQRVFSIGSSSNREMILLDPEAESLKKLYTELRQNIKKDATTLEILQEISKLTQKTFPISHQVLLKEFVEKHLKEGNPVISLDEFMQAGMGVCRHHALLNAYLMSRLVEDGILQGEVIHQRHSFPKEGVHTWNLFRDTKDGTLYSLDSLWKNVTSLADNPGDLNRLYDFDVESGIKAAFGAFQLPSKQKVHVASPENKAHAVAKPLAMLEPVPAQKRELLEMLCEKNTPVIIQDGRPQIDLEKIIKEELRHGHEPIRHDNEIMRFFKSADKVDKIDQNINNFSSKSNP
;
A
#
# COMPACT_ATOMS: atom_id res chain seq x y z
N MET A 1 61.49 45.33 31.74
CA MET A 1 60.60 44.40 31.01
C MET A 1 59.99 43.46 32.03
N PRO A 2 58.72 43.64 32.41
CA PRO A 2 58.03 42.75 33.35
C PRO A 2 57.38 41.56 32.60
N PRO A 3 57.08 40.46 33.31
CA PRO A 3 56.55 39.24 32.70
C PRO A 3 55.05 39.37 32.36
N PHE A 4 54.63 38.69 31.30
CA PHE A 4 53.23 38.58 30.90
C PHE A 4 52.43 37.78 31.92
N GLU A 5 51.38 38.40 32.47
CA GLU A 5 50.34 37.74 33.26
C GLU A 5 49.45 36.89 32.36
N THR A 6 49.29 35.62 32.72
CA THR A 6 48.34 34.69 32.10
C THR A 6 46.96 34.95 32.69
N ILE A 7 46.08 35.64 31.96
CA ILE A 7 44.66 35.72 32.30
C ILE A 7 44.00 34.42 31.83
N LYS A 8 43.57 33.59 32.80
CA LYS A 8 42.69 32.45 32.56
C LYS A 8 41.25 32.95 32.53
N ASP A 9 40.70 33.12 31.33
CA ASP A 9 39.26 33.17 31.12
C ASP A 9 38.72 31.73 30.99
N GLU A 10 38.56 31.08 32.15
CA GLU A 10 37.67 29.94 32.29
C GLU A 10 36.28 30.50 32.62
N ASN A 11 35.42 30.70 31.61
CA ASN A 11 33.96 30.58 31.74
C ASN A 11 33.26 30.84 30.39
N ASN A 12 32.18 30.08 30.15
CA ASN A 12 31.21 30.20 29.04
C ASN A 12 31.52 29.54 27.70
N LEU A 13 31.67 28.21 27.70
CA LEU A 13 31.37 27.38 26.52
C LEU A 13 30.60 26.11 26.94
N ASN A 14 29.49 26.26 27.67
CA ASN A 14 28.52 25.19 27.89
C ASN A 14 27.12 25.80 27.85
N ASN A 15 26.66 26.13 26.64
CA ASN A 15 25.25 26.23 26.27
C ASN A 15 25.17 26.35 24.74
N ALA A 16 25.81 25.41 24.05
CA ALA A 16 25.29 25.02 22.75
C ALA A 16 24.06 24.17 23.05
N GLU A 17 22.91 24.83 23.21
CA GLU A 17 21.61 24.20 22.98
C GLU A 17 21.79 23.43 21.67
N GLN A 18 21.85 22.10 21.78
CA GLN A 18 21.79 21.23 20.63
C GLN A 18 20.44 21.54 20.00
N ALA A 19 20.44 22.44 19.01
CA ALA A 19 19.31 22.67 18.15
C ALA A 19 18.93 21.29 17.66
N GLN A 20 17.81 20.76 18.16
CA GLN A 20 17.28 19.51 17.67
C GLN A 20 17.18 19.70 16.16
N PRO A 21 17.81 18.81 15.36
CA PRO A 21 17.73 18.94 13.92
C PRO A 21 16.26 19.05 13.56
N PRO A 22 15.85 20.05 12.77
CA PRO A 22 14.45 20.36 12.52
C PRO A 22 13.74 19.06 12.18
N ALA A 23 12.68 18.75 12.94
CA ALA A 23 11.94 17.50 12.85
C ALA A 23 11.81 17.11 11.38
N ARG A 24 12.57 16.07 10.99
CA ARG A 24 12.73 15.64 9.60
C ARG A 24 11.34 15.50 9.01
N MET A 25 10.91 16.45 8.17
CA MET A 25 9.54 16.47 7.67
C MET A 25 9.25 15.13 7.02
N ASP A 26 8.16 14.49 7.41
CA ASP A 26 7.74 13.23 6.81
C ASP A 26 7.60 13.46 5.30
N ARG A 27 8.46 12.80 4.54
CA ARG A 27 8.52 12.88 3.10
C ARG A 27 7.19 12.48 2.46
N THR A 28 6.40 11.64 3.12
CA THR A 28 5.03 11.32 2.72
C THR A 28 4.12 12.54 2.85
N LYS A 29 4.14 13.21 4.00
CA LYS A 29 3.45 14.49 4.23
C LYS A 29 3.78 15.53 3.17
N LEU A 30 5.05 15.71 2.83
CA LEU A 30 5.47 16.65 1.77
C LEU A 30 4.86 16.32 0.41
N ALA A 31 4.82 15.04 0.04
CA ALA A 31 4.27 14.64 -1.24
C ALA A 31 2.74 14.79 -1.30
N PHE A 32 2.05 14.48 -0.21
CA PHE A 32 0.61 14.78 -0.06
C PHE A 32 0.35 16.29 -0.16
N GLN A 33 1.17 17.11 0.51
CA GLN A 33 1.06 18.56 0.45
C GLN A 33 1.34 19.13 -0.94
N HIS A 34 2.22 18.50 -1.72
CA HIS A 34 2.50 18.92 -3.10
C HIS A 34 1.34 18.59 -4.04
N HIS A 35 0.77 17.39 -3.90
CA HIS A 35 -0.32 16.91 -4.75
C HIS A 35 -1.72 17.18 -4.17
N TYR A 36 -1.83 18.06 -3.16
CA TYR A 36 -3.07 18.27 -2.39
C TYR A 36 -4.27 18.68 -3.24
N ASN A 37 -4.04 19.42 -4.32
CA ASN A 37 -5.09 19.84 -5.27
C ASN A 37 -5.62 18.68 -6.13
N ARG A 38 -4.88 17.57 -6.21
CA ARG A 38 -5.24 16.35 -6.95
C ARG A 38 -5.81 15.26 -6.05
N ILE A 39 -5.43 15.27 -4.77
CA ILE A 39 -5.88 14.31 -3.76
C ILE A 39 -7.16 14.83 -3.11
N LYS A 40 -8.24 14.05 -3.17
CA LYS A 40 -9.50 14.30 -2.46
C LYS A 40 -9.78 13.17 -1.48
N MET A 41 -10.50 13.47 -0.40
CA MET A 41 -11.02 12.42 0.47
C MET A 41 -12.30 11.84 -0.12
N PHE A 42 -12.33 10.53 -0.33
CA PHE A 42 -13.49 9.80 -0.82
C PHE A 42 -13.66 8.52 0.00
N HIS A 43 -14.86 8.27 0.53
CA HIS A 43 -15.15 7.17 1.47
C HIS A 43 -14.14 7.01 2.62
N GLY A 44 -13.63 8.13 3.16
CA GLY A 44 -12.70 8.12 4.28
C GLY A 44 -11.25 7.74 3.94
N GLY A 45 -10.88 7.69 2.66
CA GLY A 45 -9.51 7.50 2.19
C GLY A 45 -9.07 8.55 1.15
N PRO A 46 -7.76 8.76 0.96
CA PRO A 46 -7.26 9.64 -0.07
C PRO A 46 -7.41 9.00 -1.46
N CYS A 47 -7.95 9.75 -2.41
CA CYS A 47 -8.17 9.34 -3.79
C CYS A 47 -7.72 10.43 -4.76
N ILE A 48 -7.36 10.04 -5.98
CA ILE A 48 -7.08 10.96 -7.10
C ILE A 48 -8.16 10.78 -8.16
N LYS A 49 -8.70 11.89 -8.67
CA LYS A 49 -9.57 11.86 -9.85
C LYS A 49 -8.69 11.63 -11.08
N TYR A 50 -8.94 10.54 -11.79
CA TYR A 50 -8.24 10.20 -13.03
C TYR A 50 -9.26 9.73 -14.06
N GLN A 51 -9.30 10.40 -15.21
CA GLN A 51 -10.39 10.25 -16.18
C GLN A 51 -11.75 10.47 -15.48
N ASP A 52 -12.67 9.52 -15.61
CA ASP A 52 -14.03 9.60 -15.10
C ASP A 52 -14.22 8.93 -13.74
N SER A 53 -13.15 8.52 -13.06
CA SER A 53 -13.24 7.81 -11.78
C SER A 53 -12.28 8.32 -10.71
N TYR A 54 -12.61 8.00 -9.46
CA TYR A 54 -11.74 8.22 -8.30
C TYR A 54 -11.00 6.93 -8.00
N SER A 55 -9.68 7.00 -7.99
CA SER A 55 -8.81 5.85 -7.67
C SER A 55 -8.09 6.10 -6.35
N PRO A 56 -7.97 5.10 -5.46
CA PRO A 56 -7.31 5.28 -4.17
C PRO A 56 -5.82 5.57 -4.32
N VAL A 57 -5.32 6.40 -3.41
CA VAL A 57 -3.89 6.56 -3.16
C VAL A 57 -3.42 5.40 -2.29
N VAL A 58 -2.31 4.78 -2.66
CA VAL A 58 -1.73 3.66 -1.92
C VAL A 58 -1.32 4.11 -0.53
N THR A 59 -1.95 3.50 0.46
CA THR A 59 -1.67 3.63 1.89
C THR A 59 -1.55 2.23 2.49
N ARG A 60 -1.27 2.13 3.78
CA ARG A 60 -1.29 0.85 4.50
C ARG A 60 -2.67 0.22 4.59
N ASP A 61 -3.74 0.93 4.22
CA ASP A 61 -5.12 0.43 4.29
C ASP A 61 -5.63 -0.12 2.95
N VAL A 62 -4.92 0.16 1.85
CA VAL A 62 -5.29 -0.39 0.54
C VAL A 62 -4.99 -1.90 0.52
N ARG A 63 -6.01 -2.71 0.26
CA ARG A 63 -5.92 -4.17 0.16
C ARG A 63 -6.16 -4.70 -1.26
N ASN A 64 -6.93 -3.98 -2.07
CA ASN A 64 -7.26 -4.38 -3.44
C ASN A 64 -6.38 -3.61 -4.44
N PHE A 65 -5.46 -4.33 -5.09
CA PHE A 65 -4.61 -3.84 -6.18
C PHE A 65 -5.05 -4.36 -7.56
N ASN A 66 -6.23 -4.97 -7.67
CA ASN A 66 -6.87 -5.35 -8.94
C ASN A 66 -7.72 -4.20 -9.51
N GLN A 67 -7.59 -3.01 -8.94
CA GLN A 67 -8.18 -1.76 -9.41
C GLN A 67 -7.07 -0.74 -9.67
N ARG A 68 -7.42 0.37 -10.32
CA ARG A 68 -6.49 1.49 -10.47
C ARG A 68 -6.11 2.05 -9.12
N VAL A 69 -4.81 2.19 -8.87
CA VAL A 69 -4.29 2.81 -7.64
C VAL A 69 -3.13 3.75 -7.95
N PHE A 70 -2.94 4.76 -7.11
CA PHE A 70 -1.87 5.74 -7.25
C PHE A 70 -0.86 5.65 -6.12
N SER A 71 0.41 5.39 -6.43
CA SER A 71 1.50 5.56 -5.47
C SER A 71 2.10 6.94 -5.60
N ILE A 72 2.02 7.74 -4.54
CA ILE A 72 2.61 9.07 -4.52
C ILE A 72 4.06 8.96 -4.03
N GLY A 73 4.97 9.64 -4.74
CA GLY A 73 6.35 9.79 -4.32
C GLY A 73 6.54 10.39 -2.92
N SER A 74 7.78 10.60 -2.52
CA SER A 74 8.14 11.06 -1.18
C SER A 74 8.82 12.44 -1.20
N SER A 75 8.74 13.16 -2.32
CA SER A 75 9.28 14.52 -2.44
C SER A 75 8.29 15.39 -3.20
N SER A 76 8.38 16.70 -2.99
CA SER A 76 7.58 17.69 -3.72
C SER A 76 7.75 17.58 -5.24
N ASN A 77 8.94 17.20 -5.72
CA ASN A 77 9.21 17.17 -7.16
C ASN A 77 9.06 15.78 -7.78
N ARG A 78 8.14 14.95 -7.27
CA ARG A 78 7.97 13.57 -7.74
C ARG A 78 6.61 13.30 -8.35
N GLU A 79 6.65 12.36 -9.28
CA GLU A 79 5.50 11.80 -9.97
C GLU A 79 4.55 11.05 -9.04
N MET A 80 3.35 10.82 -9.55
CA MET A 80 2.40 9.83 -9.09
C MET A 80 2.49 8.64 -10.04
N ILE A 81 2.74 7.45 -9.49
CA ILE A 81 2.75 6.23 -10.29
C ILE A 81 1.33 5.68 -10.34
N LEU A 82 0.80 5.53 -11.54
CA LEU A 82 -0.48 4.86 -11.78
C LEU A 82 -0.24 3.37 -12.00
N LEU A 83 -0.80 2.53 -11.13
CA LEU A 83 -1.02 1.12 -11.45
C LEU A 83 -2.37 1.00 -12.13
N ASP A 84 -2.40 0.59 -13.40
CA ASP A 84 -3.63 0.33 -14.16
C ASP A 84 -3.70 -1.16 -14.52
N PRO A 85 -4.56 -1.97 -13.86
CA PRO A 85 -4.71 -3.40 -14.16
C PRO A 85 -5.06 -3.71 -15.61
N GLU A 86 -5.60 -2.73 -16.34
CA GLU A 86 -5.97 -2.90 -17.74
C GLU A 86 -4.79 -2.83 -18.71
N ALA A 87 -3.61 -2.41 -18.25
CA ALA A 87 -2.41 -2.31 -19.08
C ALA A 87 -1.98 -3.68 -19.64
N GLU A 88 -1.73 -3.73 -20.94
CA GLU A 88 -1.44 -4.97 -21.65
C GLU A 88 -0.15 -5.66 -21.16
N SER A 89 0.87 -4.88 -20.76
CA SER A 89 2.11 -5.43 -20.20
C SER A 89 1.88 -6.15 -18.87
N LEU A 90 1.01 -5.62 -18.00
CA LEU A 90 0.65 -6.24 -16.73
C LEU A 90 -0.14 -7.52 -16.95
N LYS A 91 -1.05 -7.57 -17.93
CA LYS A 91 -1.79 -8.77 -18.31
C LYS A 91 -0.86 -9.86 -18.86
N LYS A 92 0.07 -9.49 -19.73
CA LYS A 92 1.11 -10.41 -20.26
C LYS A 92 1.99 -10.95 -19.14
N LEU A 93 2.45 -10.07 -18.25
CA LEU A 93 3.31 -10.46 -17.13
C LEU A 93 2.58 -11.40 -16.15
N TYR A 94 1.30 -11.13 -15.87
CA TYR A 94 0.48 -12.04 -15.06
C TYR A 94 0.30 -13.41 -15.72
N THR A 95 0.12 -13.43 -17.05
CA THR A 95 0.04 -14.69 -17.81
C THR A 95 1.35 -15.48 -17.73
N GLU A 96 2.51 -14.82 -17.85
CA GLU A 96 3.83 -15.43 -17.65
C GLU A 96 3.97 -16.00 -16.23
N LEU A 97 3.57 -15.23 -15.20
CA LEU A 97 3.58 -15.70 -13.81
C LEU A 97 2.75 -16.98 -13.65
N ARG A 98 1.55 -17.01 -14.22
CA ARG A 98 0.64 -18.16 -14.17
C ARG A 98 1.22 -19.41 -14.81
N GLN A 99 2.00 -19.25 -15.87
CA GLN A 99 2.68 -20.37 -16.54
C GLN A 99 3.87 -20.88 -15.72
N ASN A 100 4.53 -20.01 -14.94
CA ASN A 100 5.68 -20.37 -14.12
C ASN A 100 5.30 -21.06 -12.79
N ILE A 101 4.08 -20.85 -12.30
CA ILE A 101 3.60 -21.49 -11.07
C ILE A 101 3.31 -22.97 -11.31
N LYS A 102 3.95 -23.83 -10.51
CA LYS A 102 3.73 -25.28 -10.54
C LYS A 102 2.36 -25.65 -9.97
N LYS A 103 1.80 -26.78 -10.43
CA LYS A 103 0.45 -27.26 -10.08
C LYS A 103 0.19 -27.43 -8.57
N ASP A 104 1.22 -27.65 -7.77
CA ASP A 104 1.11 -27.84 -6.32
C ASP A 104 2.08 -26.93 -5.55
N ALA A 105 2.40 -25.76 -6.12
CA ALA A 105 3.31 -24.81 -5.51
C ALA A 105 2.78 -24.34 -4.15
N THR A 106 3.67 -24.32 -3.16
CA THR A 106 3.40 -23.72 -1.85
C THR A 106 3.26 -22.19 -1.96
N THR A 107 2.65 -21.55 -0.97
CA THR A 107 2.57 -20.08 -0.88
C THR A 107 3.96 -19.45 -1.04
N LEU A 108 4.98 -19.99 -0.35
CA LEU A 108 6.34 -19.50 -0.44
C LEU A 108 6.90 -19.58 -1.87
N GLU A 109 6.74 -20.72 -2.56
CA GLU A 109 7.22 -20.89 -3.94
C GLU A 109 6.53 -19.93 -4.91
N ILE A 110 5.22 -19.70 -4.75
CA ILE A 110 4.48 -18.74 -5.55
C ILE A 110 5.01 -17.32 -5.34
N LEU A 111 5.21 -16.91 -4.07
CA LEU A 111 5.74 -15.58 -3.74
C LEU A 111 7.18 -15.42 -4.26
N GLN A 112 7.99 -16.49 -4.27
CA GLN A 112 9.33 -16.48 -4.85
C GLN A 112 9.30 -16.27 -6.36
N GLU A 113 8.38 -16.89 -7.10
CA GLU A 113 8.22 -16.64 -8.53
C GLU A 113 7.73 -15.21 -8.82
N ILE A 114 6.86 -14.64 -7.98
CA ILE A 114 6.51 -13.21 -8.04
C ILE A 114 7.75 -12.33 -7.89
N SER A 115 8.55 -12.56 -6.83
CA SER A 115 9.77 -11.79 -6.56
C SER A 115 10.75 -11.84 -7.74
N LYS A 116 11.00 -13.04 -8.27
CA LYS A 116 11.86 -13.27 -9.43
C LYS A 116 11.37 -12.53 -10.67
N LEU A 117 10.06 -12.60 -10.95
CA LEU A 117 9.47 -11.93 -12.11
C LEU A 117 9.53 -10.40 -11.98
N THR A 118 9.26 -9.86 -10.79
CA THR A 118 9.39 -8.43 -10.51
C THR A 118 10.84 -7.95 -10.67
N GLN A 119 11.82 -8.71 -10.17
CA GLN A 119 13.25 -8.39 -10.35
C GLN A 119 13.65 -8.44 -11.83
N LYS A 120 13.16 -9.42 -12.60
CA LYS A 120 13.37 -9.51 -14.05
C LYS A 120 12.75 -8.32 -14.79
N THR A 121 11.65 -7.79 -14.29
CA THR A 121 10.92 -6.66 -14.91
C THR A 121 11.65 -5.32 -14.70
N PHE A 122 12.35 -5.16 -13.57
CA PHE A 122 13.08 -3.93 -13.24
C PHE A 122 14.59 -4.20 -13.05
N PRO A 123 15.32 -4.62 -14.10
CA PRO A 123 16.74 -4.93 -13.99
C PRO A 123 17.61 -3.70 -13.71
N ILE A 124 17.14 -2.49 -14.05
CA ILE A 124 17.88 -1.25 -13.89
C ILE A 124 17.43 -0.54 -12.62
N SER A 125 18.29 -0.53 -11.60
CA SER A 125 18.11 0.24 -10.36
C SER A 125 18.92 1.55 -10.33
N HIS A 126 19.49 1.96 -11.47
CA HIS A 126 20.38 3.12 -11.54
C HIS A 126 19.60 4.43 -11.34
N GLN A 127 19.73 5.03 -10.15
CA GLN A 127 18.93 6.17 -9.73
C GLN A 127 19.02 7.39 -10.66
N VAL A 128 20.16 7.58 -11.34
CA VAL A 128 20.36 8.70 -12.27
C VAL A 128 19.46 8.56 -13.50
N LEU A 129 19.42 7.37 -14.11
CA LEU A 129 18.61 7.14 -15.31
C LEU A 129 17.11 7.23 -14.98
N LEU A 130 16.71 6.68 -13.83
CA LEU A 130 15.35 6.80 -13.35
C LEU A 130 14.97 8.27 -13.11
N LYS A 131 15.87 9.07 -12.54
CA LYS A 131 15.64 10.50 -12.31
C LYS A 131 15.46 11.24 -13.63
N GLU A 132 16.32 11.01 -14.62
CA GLU A 132 16.22 11.63 -15.95
C GLU A 132 14.92 11.23 -16.66
N PHE A 133 14.54 9.95 -16.57
CA PHE A 133 13.28 9.44 -17.10
C PHE A 133 12.07 10.16 -16.49
N VAL A 134 12.05 10.32 -15.16
CA VAL A 134 10.96 11.01 -14.46
C VAL A 134 10.96 12.51 -14.79
N GLU A 135 12.12 13.16 -14.79
CA GLU A 135 12.23 14.59 -15.10
C GLU A 135 11.75 14.91 -16.52
N LYS A 136 11.97 14.01 -17.48
CA LYS A 136 11.45 14.14 -18.84
C LYS A 136 9.91 14.18 -18.83
N HIS A 137 9.25 13.23 -18.18
CA HIS A 137 7.79 13.20 -18.09
C HIS A 137 7.23 14.43 -17.35
N LEU A 138 7.90 14.85 -16.27
CA LEU A 138 7.47 16.03 -15.50
C LEU A 138 7.56 17.32 -16.33
N LYS A 139 8.57 17.46 -17.21
CA LYS A 139 8.69 18.61 -18.12
C LYS A 139 7.57 18.68 -19.16
N GLU A 140 6.99 17.54 -19.51
CA GLU A 140 5.83 17.44 -20.41
C GLU A 140 4.51 17.83 -19.70
N GLY A 141 4.57 18.16 -18.40
CA GLY A 141 3.43 18.67 -17.63
C GLY A 141 2.50 17.59 -17.08
N ASN A 142 2.81 16.31 -17.31
CA ASN A 142 2.04 15.21 -16.74
C ASN A 142 2.76 14.61 -15.51
N PRO A 143 2.26 14.85 -14.29
CA PRO A 143 2.85 14.26 -13.09
C PRO A 143 2.44 12.80 -12.88
N VAL A 144 1.54 12.25 -13.70
CA VAL A 144 1.15 10.84 -13.64
C VAL A 144 1.97 10.07 -14.66
N ILE A 145 2.70 9.06 -14.20
CA ILE A 145 3.45 8.13 -15.04
C ILE A 145 2.90 6.73 -14.75
N SER A 146 2.57 5.95 -15.77
CA SER A 146 2.07 4.59 -15.56
C SER A 146 3.18 3.65 -15.09
N LEU A 147 2.83 2.65 -14.27
CA LEU A 147 3.77 1.58 -13.91
C LEU A 147 4.25 0.82 -15.15
N ASP A 148 3.39 0.70 -16.16
CA ASP A 148 3.69 0.10 -17.46
C ASP A 148 4.89 0.79 -18.14
N GLU A 149 4.93 2.13 -18.15
CA GLU A 149 6.06 2.87 -18.73
C GLU A 149 7.39 2.56 -18.02
N PHE A 150 7.38 2.39 -16.69
CA PHE A 150 8.56 1.96 -15.95
C PHE A 150 8.96 0.50 -16.28
N MET A 151 7.97 -0.38 -16.46
CA MET A 151 8.20 -1.77 -16.84
C MET A 151 8.81 -1.88 -18.24
N GLN A 152 8.29 -1.14 -19.22
CA GLN A 152 8.82 -1.10 -20.58
C GLN A 152 10.25 -0.57 -20.62
N ALA A 153 10.56 0.41 -19.75
CA ALA A 153 11.90 0.94 -19.63
C ALA A 153 12.86 0.05 -18.82
N GLY A 154 12.36 -1.00 -18.17
CA GLY A 154 13.13 -1.88 -17.30
C GLY A 154 13.71 -1.18 -16.05
N MET A 155 13.11 -0.05 -15.64
CA MET A 155 13.63 0.81 -14.58
C MET A 155 12.71 0.84 -13.38
N GLY A 156 13.27 0.59 -12.20
CA GLY A 156 12.48 0.51 -10.97
C GLY A 156 13.28 0.78 -9.70
N VAL A 157 12.53 1.11 -8.66
CA VAL A 157 13.00 1.20 -7.26
C VAL A 157 11.92 0.59 -6.37
N CYS A 158 12.14 0.56 -5.06
CA CYS A 158 11.27 -0.08 -4.08
C CYS A 158 9.77 0.11 -4.31
N ARG A 159 9.27 1.32 -4.59
CA ARG A 159 7.83 1.56 -4.83
C ARG A 159 7.29 0.92 -6.11
N HIS A 160 8.10 0.83 -7.17
CA HIS A 160 7.69 0.17 -8.42
C HIS A 160 7.59 -1.34 -8.21
N HIS A 161 8.58 -1.92 -7.53
CA HIS A 161 8.58 -3.32 -7.14
C HIS A 161 7.39 -3.64 -6.23
N ALA A 162 7.16 -2.80 -5.20
CA ALA A 162 6.09 -3.01 -4.24
C ALA A 162 4.69 -2.88 -4.84
N LEU A 163 4.52 -2.01 -5.85
CA LEU A 163 3.27 -1.93 -6.61
C LEU A 163 3.06 -3.18 -7.48
N LEU A 164 4.09 -3.60 -8.22
CA LEU A 164 3.98 -4.76 -9.11
C LEU A 164 3.72 -6.04 -8.31
N ASN A 165 4.47 -6.26 -7.22
CA ASN A 165 4.26 -7.37 -6.29
C ASN A 165 2.82 -7.36 -5.74
N ALA A 166 2.31 -6.20 -5.32
CA ALA A 166 0.96 -6.09 -4.76
C ALA A 166 -0.12 -6.48 -5.78
N TYR A 167 0.01 -6.04 -7.03
CA TYR A 167 -0.89 -6.42 -8.11
C TYR A 167 -0.83 -7.92 -8.41
N LEU A 168 0.37 -8.49 -8.60
CA LEU A 168 0.51 -9.90 -8.91
C LEU A 168 -0.06 -10.80 -7.80
N MET A 169 0.20 -10.46 -6.53
CA MET A 169 -0.40 -11.18 -5.40
C MET A 169 -1.92 -11.01 -5.36
N SER A 170 -2.44 -9.79 -5.55
CA SER A 170 -3.89 -9.52 -5.52
C SER A 170 -4.64 -10.27 -6.63
N ARG A 171 -4.04 -10.37 -7.83
CA ARG A 171 -4.60 -11.15 -8.94
C ARG A 171 -4.59 -12.65 -8.67
N LEU A 172 -3.55 -13.18 -8.02
CA LEU A 172 -3.53 -14.60 -7.62
C LEU A 172 -4.52 -14.91 -6.50
N VAL A 173 -4.79 -13.95 -5.61
CA VAL A 173 -5.84 -14.08 -4.59
C VAL A 173 -7.23 -14.09 -5.23
N GLU A 174 -7.50 -13.17 -6.17
CA GLU A 174 -8.77 -13.12 -6.91
C GLU A 174 -9.04 -14.41 -7.69
N ASP A 175 -7.99 -14.98 -8.29
CA ASP A 175 -8.08 -16.22 -9.05
C ASP A 175 -8.04 -17.49 -8.15
N GLY A 176 -8.01 -17.33 -6.82
CA GLY A 176 -8.08 -18.43 -5.84
C GLY A 176 -6.82 -19.30 -5.73
N ILE A 177 -5.70 -18.86 -6.31
CA ILE A 177 -4.41 -19.57 -6.28
C ILE A 177 -3.68 -19.29 -4.96
N LEU A 178 -3.68 -18.02 -4.54
CA LEU A 178 -3.25 -17.61 -3.20
C LEU A 178 -4.48 -17.42 -2.30
N GLN A 179 -4.31 -17.72 -1.01
CA GLN A 179 -5.36 -17.49 -0.01
C GLN A 179 -4.80 -16.60 1.10
N GLY A 180 -5.00 -15.30 0.99
CA GLY A 180 -4.40 -14.37 1.94
C GLY A 180 -4.74 -12.93 1.69
N GLU A 181 -4.08 -12.05 2.45
CA GLU A 181 -4.18 -10.61 2.30
C GLU A 181 -2.85 -9.99 1.87
N VAL A 182 -2.93 -9.03 0.95
CA VAL A 182 -1.79 -8.22 0.49
C VAL A 182 -1.74 -6.94 1.31
N ILE A 183 -0.60 -6.69 1.96
CA ILE A 183 -0.39 -5.54 2.81
C ILE A 183 0.75 -4.71 2.23
N HIS A 184 0.48 -3.46 1.86
CA HIS A 184 1.51 -2.54 1.42
C HIS A 184 2.14 -1.83 2.63
N GLN A 185 3.45 -1.94 2.76
CA GLN A 185 4.22 -1.29 3.81
C GLN A 185 4.97 -0.08 3.25
N ARG A 186 5.00 0.98 4.06
CA ARG A 186 5.75 2.19 3.81
C ARG A 186 6.34 2.67 5.12
N HIS A 187 7.62 3.00 5.12
CA HIS A 187 8.32 3.53 6.29
C HIS A 187 9.29 4.64 5.89
N SER A 188 9.38 5.67 6.72
CA SER A 188 10.34 6.76 6.57
C SER A 188 11.51 6.48 7.51
N PHE A 189 12.59 5.94 6.96
CA PHE A 189 13.83 5.74 7.70
C PHE A 189 14.62 7.05 7.76
N PRO A 190 15.13 7.45 8.94
CA PRO A 190 15.87 8.69 9.07
C PRO A 190 16.99 8.78 8.02
N LYS A 191 17.89 7.79 7.94
CA LYS A 191 19.10 7.91 7.11
C LYS A 191 18.88 7.47 5.65
N GLU A 192 18.03 6.48 5.40
CA GLU A 192 17.83 5.90 4.06
C GLU A 192 16.69 6.57 3.26
N GLY A 193 15.84 7.37 3.91
CA GLY A 193 14.67 7.98 3.28
C GLY A 193 13.44 7.08 3.35
N VAL A 194 12.56 7.16 2.34
CA VAL A 194 11.31 6.37 2.35
C VAL A 194 11.51 5.08 1.62
N HIS A 195 11.13 3.98 2.26
CA HIS A 195 11.11 2.65 1.67
C HIS A 195 9.70 2.08 1.66
N THR A 196 9.45 1.21 0.70
CA THR A 196 8.17 0.51 0.53
C THR A 196 8.41 -0.93 0.14
N TRP A 197 7.65 -1.83 0.76
CA TRP A 197 7.69 -3.27 0.49
C TRP A 197 6.29 -3.85 0.69
N ASN A 198 6.10 -5.14 0.45
CA ASN A 198 4.83 -5.80 0.73
C ASN A 198 4.99 -6.88 1.78
N LEU A 199 3.92 -7.10 2.53
CA LEU A 199 3.70 -8.33 3.27
C LEU A 199 2.55 -9.10 2.62
N PHE A 200 2.62 -10.41 2.71
CA PHE A 200 1.53 -11.31 2.38
C PHE A 200 1.21 -12.15 3.61
N ARG A 201 -0.02 -12.08 4.10
CA ARG A 201 -0.47 -12.94 5.21
C ARG A 201 -1.28 -14.09 4.64
N ASP A 202 -0.77 -15.30 4.77
CA ASP A 202 -1.50 -16.50 4.39
C ASP A 202 -2.63 -16.74 5.40
N THR A 203 -3.85 -16.92 4.90
CA THR A 203 -5.03 -17.17 5.74
C THR A 203 -5.14 -18.63 6.19
N LYS A 204 -4.40 -19.55 5.58
CA LYS A 204 -4.41 -20.98 5.94
C LYS A 204 -3.75 -21.24 7.30
N ASP A 205 -2.64 -20.56 7.57
CA ASP A 205 -1.81 -20.77 8.76
C ASP A 205 -1.46 -19.47 9.51
N GLY A 206 -1.78 -18.31 8.93
CA GLY A 206 -1.46 -17.00 9.49
C GLY A 206 -0.03 -16.55 9.22
N THR A 207 0.77 -17.30 8.45
CA THR A 207 2.17 -16.99 8.19
C THR A 207 2.29 -15.67 7.44
N LEU A 208 3.19 -14.81 7.93
CA LEU A 208 3.45 -13.50 7.34
C LEU A 208 4.77 -13.53 6.55
N TYR A 209 4.65 -13.37 5.24
CA TYR A 209 5.77 -13.31 4.31
C TYR A 209 6.08 -11.87 3.93
N SER A 210 7.36 -11.53 3.80
CA SER A 210 7.80 -10.22 3.32
C SER A 210 8.43 -10.33 1.92
N LEU A 211 7.97 -9.46 1.02
CA LEU A 211 8.50 -9.29 -0.33
C LEU A 211 9.09 -7.88 -0.43
N ASP A 212 10.41 -7.79 -0.43
CA ASP A 212 11.15 -6.54 -0.53
C ASP A 212 12.14 -6.58 -1.70
N SER A 213 12.18 -5.49 -2.48
CA SER A 213 13.21 -5.20 -3.48
C SER A 213 14.65 -5.24 -2.95
N LEU A 214 14.88 -5.00 -1.66
CA LEU A 214 16.21 -5.09 -1.05
C LEU A 214 16.64 -6.53 -0.78
N TRP A 215 15.71 -7.48 -0.85
CA TRP A 215 15.98 -8.89 -0.66
C TRP A 215 15.97 -9.64 -1.98
N LYS A 216 16.90 -10.61 -2.07
CA LYS A 216 16.89 -11.57 -3.18
C LYS A 216 15.73 -12.56 -3.03
N ASN A 217 15.36 -12.87 -1.79
CA ASN A 217 14.43 -13.94 -1.45
C ASN A 217 13.23 -13.40 -0.65
N VAL A 218 12.11 -14.11 -0.74
CA VAL A 218 10.95 -13.93 0.14
C VAL A 218 11.26 -14.54 1.50
N THR A 219 10.96 -13.81 2.58
CA THR A 219 11.23 -14.28 3.95
C THR A 219 9.94 -14.44 4.72
N SER A 220 9.82 -15.58 5.40
CA SER A 220 8.81 -15.81 6.43
C SER A 220 9.25 -15.14 7.74
N LEU A 221 8.47 -14.19 8.24
CA LEU A 221 8.74 -13.50 9.51
C LEU A 221 8.47 -14.39 10.73
N ALA A 222 7.71 -15.46 10.53
CA ALA A 222 7.50 -16.50 11.52
C ALA A 222 8.77 -17.34 11.71
N ASP A 223 9.43 -17.71 10.61
CA ASP A 223 10.61 -18.57 10.63
C ASP A 223 11.90 -17.79 10.92
N ASN A 224 11.91 -16.49 10.59
CA ASN A 224 13.08 -15.64 10.72
C ASN A 224 12.75 -14.33 11.47
N PRO A 225 12.40 -14.40 12.76
CA PRO A 225 12.09 -13.21 13.54
C PRO A 225 13.31 -12.27 13.63
N GLY A 226 13.07 -10.97 13.50
CA GLY A 226 14.06 -9.91 13.54
C GLY A 226 14.82 -9.69 12.23
N ASP A 227 14.56 -10.45 11.16
CA ASP A 227 15.24 -10.26 9.87
C ASP A 227 14.98 -8.88 9.27
N LEU A 228 13.74 -8.37 9.36
CA LEU A 228 13.45 -7.02 8.88
C LEU A 228 14.14 -5.97 9.76
N ASN A 229 14.16 -6.21 11.07
CA ASN A 229 14.81 -5.28 12.00
C ASN A 229 16.32 -5.19 11.72
N ARG A 230 16.97 -6.33 11.45
CA ARG A 230 18.38 -6.38 11.04
C ARG A 230 18.62 -5.70 9.70
N LEU A 231 17.72 -5.92 8.72
CA LEU A 231 17.86 -5.32 7.39
C LEU A 231 17.85 -3.80 7.44
N TYR A 232 16.92 -3.22 8.20
CA TYR A 232 16.72 -1.78 8.22
C TYR A 232 17.43 -1.06 9.37
N ASP A 233 18.12 -1.80 10.25
CA ASP A 233 18.70 -1.27 11.49
C ASP A 233 17.65 -0.47 12.30
N PHE A 234 16.40 -0.98 12.35
CA PHE A 234 15.26 -0.29 12.92
C PHE A 234 14.18 -1.27 13.37
N ASP A 235 13.44 -0.96 14.45
CA ASP A 235 12.37 -1.83 14.94
C ASP A 235 11.06 -1.69 14.14
N VAL A 236 11.06 -2.21 12.91
CA VAL A 236 9.87 -2.22 12.05
C VAL A 236 8.89 -3.33 12.45
N GLU A 237 9.39 -4.46 12.95
CA GLU A 237 8.59 -5.62 13.29
C GLU A 237 7.66 -5.37 14.46
N SER A 238 8.03 -4.56 15.46
CA SER A 238 7.10 -4.18 16.53
C SER A 238 5.88 -3.43 16.00
N GLY A 239 6.08 -2.54 15.03
CA GLY A 239 4.98 -1.84 14.36
C GLY A 239 4.08 -2.78 13.56
N ILE A 240 4.66 -3.77 12.90
CA ILE A 240 3.90 -4.81 12.18
C ILE A 240 3.13 -5.68 13.18
N LYS A 241 3.76 -6.12 14.28
CA LYS A 241 3.12 -6.91 15.34
C LYS A 241 1.97 -6.17 16.01
N ALA A 242 2.14 -4.86 16.26
CA ALA A 242 1.09 -4.04 16.83
C ALA A 242 -0.13 -3.93 15.89
N ALA A 243 0.10 -3.90 14.57
CA ALA A 243 -0.97 -3.80 13.58
C ALA A 243 -1.66 -5.13 13.27
N PHE A 244 -0.92 -6.25 13.27
CA PHE A 244 -1.41 -7.54 12.74
C PHE A 244 -1.40 -8.68 13.76
N GLY A 245 -0.89 -8.44 14.98
CA GLY A 245 -0.68 -9.47 16.00
C GLY A 245 0.63 -10.23 15.81
N ALA A 246 0.79 -11.33 16.55
CA ALA A 246 1.95 -12.20 16.43
C ALA A 246 2.02 -12.85 15.02
N PHE A 247 3.25 -13.06 14.52
CA PHE A 247 3.52 -13.58 13.17
C PHE A 247 3.13 -15.05 12.94
N GLN A 248 2.62 -15.72 13.98
CA GLN A 248 2.01 -17.03 13.91
C GLN A 248 0.65 -16.95 14.58
N LEU A 249 -0.37 -17.56 13.99
CA LEU A 249 -1.53 -17.95 14.78
C LEU A 249 -1.03 -18.93 15.86
N PRO A 250 -1.53 -18.85 17.10
CA PRO A 250 -1.19 -19.84 18.11
C PRO A 250 -1.51 -21.21 17.50
N SER A 251 -0.45 -21.99 17.28
CA SER A 251 -0.52 -23.35 16.76
C SER A 251 -1.67 -24.01 17.49
N LYS A 252 -2.66 -24.53 16.73
CA LYS A 252 -3.87 -25.19 17.24
C LYS A 252 -3.49 -25.86 18.54
N GLN A 253 -4.04 -25.35 19.65
CA GLN A 253 -3.86 -25.93 20.98
C GLN A 253 -3.73 -27.43 20.76
N LYS A 254 -2.56 -28.01 21.09
CA LYS A 254 -2.41 -29.46 21.13
C LYS A 254 -3.65 -29.93 21.84
N VAL A 255 -4.54 -30.60 21.10
CA VAL A 255 -5.79 -31.12 21.64
C VAL A 255 -5.31 -32.10 22.68
N HIS A 256 -5.22 -31.65 23.93
CA HIS A 256 -5.19 -32.53 25.05
C HIS A 256 -6.48 -33.29 24.89
N VAL A 257 -6.35 -34.56 24.50
CA VAL A 257 -7.42 -35.55 24.53
C VAL A 257 -7.83 -35.65 26.00
N ALA A 258 -8.71 -34.75 26.41
CA ALA A 258 -9.39 -34.83 27.68
C ALA A 258 -10.60 -35.73 27.46
N SER A 259 -10.60 -36.81 28.23
CA SER A 259 -11.67 -37.79 28.41
C SER A 259 -13.06 -37.14 28.51
N PRO A 260 -14.13 -37.79 28.01
CA PRO A 260 -15.42 -37.16 27.87
C PRO A 260 -16.22 -37.21 29.18
N GLU A 261 -16.47 -36.08 29.85
CA GLU A 261 -17.64 -35.93 30.72
C GLU A 261 -18.24 -34.50 30.69
N ASN A 262 -19.46 -34.44 30.14
CA ASN A 262 -20.64 -33.70 30.58
C ASN A 262 -20.68 -32.15 30.71
N LYS A 263 -21.57 -31.60 29.84
CA LYS A 263 -22.72 -30.69 30.11
C LYS A 263 -22.58 -29.15 30.06
N ALA A 264 -23.43 -28.61 29.17
CA ALA A 264 -24.38 -27.49 29.32
C ALA A 264 -23.99 -26.05 28.93
N HIS A 265 -24.67 -25.61 27.86
CA HIS A 265 -25.08 -24.27 27.38
C HIS A 265 -24.68 -22.99 28.13
N ALA A 266 -24.09 -22.05 27.37
CA ALA A 266 -24.52 -20.64 27.35
C ALA A 266 -24.14 -20.00 26.00
N VAL A 267 -25.11 -19.47 25.27
CA VAL A 267 -24.91 -18.72 24.01
C VAL A 267 -24.69 -17.25 24.36
N ALA A 268 -23.46 -16.76 24.21
CA ALA A 268 -23.14 -15.34 24.31
C ALA A 268 -23.13 -14.70 22.92
N LYS A 269 -23.86 -13.59 22.79
CA LYS A 269 -23.98 -12.78 21.57
C LYS A 269 -22.71 -11.91 21.41
N PRO A 270 -22.09 -11.78 20.21
CA PRO A 270 -20.90 -10.97 20.06
C PRO A 270 -21.25 -9.48 20.12
N LEU A 271 -20.56 -8.73 20.99
CA LEU A 271 -20.52 -7.26 20.92
C LEU A 271 -19.67 -6.88 19.71
N ALA A 272 -20.23 -6.07 18.81
CA ALA A 272 -19.47 -5.43 17.75
C ALA A 272 -18.52 -4.39 18.38
N MET A 273 -17.25 -4.73 18.50
CA MET A 273 -16.21 -3.77 18.81
C MET A 273 -15.93 -2.93 17.55
N LEU A 274 -16.15 -1.63 17.65
CA LEU A 274 -15.62 -0.67 16.69
C LEU A 274 -14.09 -0.73 16.78
N GLU A 275 -13.43 -1.16 15.72
CA GLU A 275 -11.98 -1.20 15.69
C GLU A 275 -11.42 0.23 15.79
N PRO A 276 -10.37 0.44 16.61
CA PRO A 276 -9.74 1.74 16.73
C PRO A 276 -9.15 2.16 15.37
N VAL A 277 -9.46 3.39 14.95
CA VAL A 277 -8.88 3.98 13.75
C VAL A 277 -7.35 4.07 13.91
N PRO A 278 -6.54 3.47 13.02
CA PRO A 278 -5.09 3.49 13.14
C PRO A 278 -4.53 4.92 13.15
N ALA A 279 -3.52 5.18 13.98
CA ALA A 279 -2.94 6.52 14.20
C ALA A 279 -2.51 7.25 12.91
N GLN A 280 -2.08 6.53 11.88
CA GLN A 280 -1.69 7.11 10.58
C GLN A 280 -2.86 7.72 9.81
N LYS A 281 -4.08 7.17 9.96
CA LYS A 281 -5.28 7.73 9.34
C LYS A 281 -5.64 9.07 9.97
N ARG A 282 -5.38 9.23 11.27
CA ARG A 282 -5.59 10.48 12.00
C ARG A 282 -4.65 11.59 11.53
N GLU A 283 -3.36 11.29 11.39
CA GLU A 283 -2.37 12.27 10.92
C GLU A 283 -2.65 12.72 9.47
N LEU A 284 -3.05 11.80 8.58
CA LEU A 284 -3.48 12.14 7.22
C LEU A 284 -4.74 12.99 7.18
N LEU A 285 -5.73 12.68 8.02
CA LEU A 285 -6.94 13.48 8.17
C LEU A 285 -6.63 14.88 8.71
N GLU A 286 -5.81 14.99 9.75
CA GLU A 286 -5.39 16.27 10.35
C GLU A 286 -4.69 17.16 9.30
N MET A 287 -3.79 16.62 8.48
CA MET A 287 -3.12 17.39 7.42
C MET A 287 -4.08 17.94 6.35
N LEU A 288 -5.13 17.19 6.01
CA LEU A 288 -6.12 17.62 5.01
C LEU A 288 -7.16 18.57 5.62
N CYS A 289 -7.46 18.43 6.91
CA CYS A 289 -8.34 19.33 7.65
C CYS A 289 -7.68 20.67 7.99
N GLU A 290 -6.40 20.69 8.38
CA GLU A 290 -5.66 21.92 8.74
C GLU A 290 -5.66 22.96 7.62
N LYS A 291 -5.59 22.53 6.35
CA LYS A 291 -5.55 23.42 5.18
C LYS A 291 -6.92 23.89 4.67
N ASN A 292 -8.02 23.36 5.20
CA ASN A 292 -9.36 23.94 5.01
C ASN A 292 -9.63 25.10 5.99
N THR A 293 -8.67 25.40 6.88
CA THR A 293 -8.64 26.64 7.66
C THR A 293 -7.95 27.72 6.82
N PRO A 294 -8.55 28.89 6.57
CA PRO A 294 -7.90 29.94 5.79
C PRO A 294 -6.62 30.38 6.51
N VAL A 295 -5.47 30.01 5.95
CA VAL A 295 -4.19 30.56 6.38
C VAL A 295 -4.15 32.00 5.92
N ILE A 296 -4.23 32.93 6.87
CA ILE A 296 -3.90 34.35 6.65
C ILE A 296 -2.40 34.39 6.34
N ILE A 297 -2.05 34.31 5.05
CA ILE A 297 -0.75 34.76 4.54
C ILE A 297 -1.03 36.07 3.81
N GLN A 298 -0.38 37.12 4.31
CA GLN A 298 -0.42 38.46 3.74
C GLN A 298 0.09 38.47 2.29
N ASP A 299 -0.62 39.27 1.50
CA ASP A 299 -0.31 39.95 0.25
C ASP A 299 -0.06 39.12 -1.04
N GLY A 300 -1.05 39.22 -1.93
CA GLY A 300 -0.79 39.24 -3.38
C GLY A 300 -1.62 38.33 -4.29
N ARG A 301 -2.62 37.59 -3.80
CA ARG A 301 -3.49 36.78 -4.70
C ARG A 301 -4.95 37.22 -4.67
N PRO A 302 -5.66 37.17 -5.82
CA PRO A 302 -7.07 37.50 -5.87
C PRO A 302 -7.85 36.56 -4.94
N GLN A 303 -8.61 37.18 -4.04
CA GLN A 303 -9.47 36.51 -3.07
C GLN A 303 -10.51 35.69 -3.84
N ILE A 304 -10.49 34.37 -3.65
CA ILE A 304 -11.53 33.50 -4.22
C ILE A 304 -12.77 33.68 -3.34
N ASP A 305 -13.82 34.25 -3.95
CA ASP A 305 -15.13 34.41 -3.32
C ASP A 305 -15.83 33.04 -3.23
N LEU A 306 -15.68 32.39 -2.07
CA LEU A 306 -16.30 31.11 -1.76
C LEU A 306 -17.83 31.17 -1.81
N GLU A 307 -18.46 32.32 -1.51
CA GLU A 307 -19.91 32.45 -1.68
C GLU A 307 -20.30 32.39 -3.16
N LYS A 308 -19.48 32.94 -4.05
CA LYS A 308 -19.73 32.89 -5.49
C LYS A 308 -19.68 31.45 -6.01
N ILE A 309 -18.70 30.67 -5.58
CA ILE A 309 -18.57 29.24 -5.95
C ILE A 309 -19.75 28.42 -5.40
N ILE A 310 -20.12 28.63 -4.13
CA ILE A 310 -21.26 27.93 -3.52
C ILE A 310 -22.58 28.32 -4.21
N LYS A 311 -22.78 29.60 -4.56
CA LYS A 311 -23.94 30.06 -5.33
C LYS A 311 -23.95 29.53 -6.76
N GLU A 312 -22.80 29.21 -7.34
CA GLU A 312 -22.67 28.67 -8.68
C GLU A 312 -22.96 27.16 -8.69
N GLU A 313 -22.44 26.40 -7.73
CA GLU A 313 -22.77 24.97 -7.51
C GLU A 313 -24.26 24.76 -7.23
N LEU A 314 -24.88 25.61 -6.39
CA LEU A 314 -26.32 25.55 -6.10
C LEU A 314 -27.20 25.92 -7.30
N ARG A 315 -26.69 26.69 -8.28
CA ARG A 315 -27.42 26.97 -9.53
C ARG A 315 -27.44 25.80 -10.50
N HIS A 316 -26.53 24.84 -10.37
CA HIS A 316 -26.44 23.67 -11.25
C HIS A 316 -27.33 22.50 -10.80
N GLY A 317 -28.23 22.72 -9.82
CA GLY A 317 -29.31 21.78 -9.51
C GLY A 317 -28.91 20.53 -8.73
N HIS A 318 -27.75 20.53 -8.08
CA HIS A 318 -27.39 19.44 -7.18
C HIS A 318 -28.11 19.58 -5.84
N GLU A 319 -29.19 18.81 -5.66
CA GLU A 319 -29.81 18.65 -4.34
C GLU A 319 -28.83 17.96 -3.37
N PRO A 320 -28.79 18.38 -2.09
CA PRO A 320 -28.02 17.70 -1.07
C PRO A 320 -28.66 16.34 -0.75
N ILE A 321 -28.01 15.26 -1.18
CA ILE A 321 -28.48 13.90 -0.93
C ILE A 321 -28.46 13.64 0.59
N ARG A 322 -29.65 13.46 1.17
CA ARG A 322 -29.88 12.90 2.51
C ARG A 322 -30.17 11.41 2.43
N HIS A 323 -29.83 10.71 3.52
CA HIS A 323 -30.21 9.36 3.97
C HIS A 323 -29.36 8.19 3.45
N ASP A 324 -28.78 7.39 4.35
CA ASP A 324 -29.40 6.36 5.22
C ASP A 324 -30.03 5.21 4.41
N ASN A 325 -29.59 3.99 4.75
CA ASN A 325 -30.08 2.68 4.30
C ASN A 325 -29.78 2.22 2.87
N GLU A 326 -28.58 1.69 2.62
CA GLU A 326 -28.37 0.63 1.62
C GLU A 326 -27.09 -0.18 1.85
N ILE A 327 -26.99 -0.86 3.01
CA ILE A 327 -25.99 -1.92 3.26
C ILE A 327 -26.73 -3.20 3.65
N MET A 328 -27.44 -3.83 2.70
CA MET A 328 -27.99 -5.18 2.90
C MET A 328 -28.16 -6.02 1.61
N ARG A 329 -27.46 -5.68 0.50
CA ARG A 329 -27.65 -6.39 -0.79
C ARG A 329 -26.52 -7.30 -1.29
N PHE A 330 -25.43 -7.49 -0.55
CA PHE A 330 -24.27 -8.24 -1.06
C PHE A 330 -24.03 -9.65 -0.52
N PHE A 331 -24.96 -10.24 0.23
CA PHE A 331 -24.86 -11.66 0.60
C PHE A 331 -26.11 -12.43 0.14
N LYS A 332 -25.97 -13.20 -0.94
CA LYS A 332 -26.84 -14.35 -1.21
C LYS A 332 -26.09 -15.62 -0.81
N SER A 333 -26.81 -16.49 -0.08
CA SER A 333 -26.35 -17.80 0.42
C SER A 333 -25.98 -18.75 -0.72
N ALA A 334 -24.99 -19.61 -0.46
CA ALA A 334 -24.43 -20.61 -1.37
C ALA A 334 -25.30 -21.87 -1.57
N ASP A 335 -26.55 -21.87 -1.11
CA ASP A 335 -27.46 -23.00 -1.27
C ASP A 335 -28.46 -22.72 -2.40
N LYS A 336 -28.05 -23.01 -3.64
CA LYS A 336 -28.90 -23.38 -4.82
C LYS A 336 -28.11 -23.26 -6.13
N VAL A 337 -27.30 -24.28 -6.43
CA VAL A 337 -26.98 -24.64 -7.82
C VAL A 337 -27.00 -26.15 -7.92
N ASP A 338 -28.21 -26.70 -8.05
CA ASP A 338 -28.42 -28.07 -8.52
C ASP A 338 -29.36 -28.01 -9.73
N LYS A 339 -28.98 -28.75 -10.77
CA LYS A 339 -29.69 -29.05 -12.03
C LYS A 339 -29.63 -28.00 -13.14
N ILE A 340 -28.69 -28.19 -14.06
CA ILE A 340 -28.94 -28.04 -15.51
C ILE A 340 -28.29 -29.23 -16.23
N ASP A 341 -29.03 -29.71 -17.22
CA ASP A 341 -29.04 -31.04 -17.81
C ASP A 341 -27.79 -31.48 -18.57
N GLN A 342 -27.59 -32.79 -18.50
CA GLN A 342 -26.86 -33.60 -19.45
C GLN A 342 -27.61 -33.63 -20.80
N ASN A 343 -27.01 -33.12 -21.87
CA ASN A 343 -27.28 -33.58 -23.24
C ASN A 343 -26.36 -32.88 -24.23
N ILE A 344 -25.19 -33.45 -24.54
CA ILE A 344 -24.67 -33.56 -25.92
C ILE A 344 -23.79 -34.81 -25.98
N ASN A 345 -24.38 -35.92 -26.42
CA ASN A 345 -23.66 -37.04 -27.01
C ASN A 345 -23.56 -36.84 -28.52
N ASN A 346 -22.50 -37.41 -29.10
CA ASN A 346 -22.29 -37.75 -30.51
C ASN A 346 -21.63 -36.69 -31.41
N PHE A 347 -20.30 -36.82 -31.57
CA PHE A 347 -19.73 -36.94 -32.91
C PHE A 347 -18.68 -38.05 -32.95
N SER A 348 -19.01 -39.06 -33.77
CA SER A 348 -18.25 -40.26 -34.04
C SER A 348 -17.20 -39.98 -35.12
N SER A 349 -16.00 -40.50 -34.86
CA SER A 349 -14.90 -40.71 -35.79
C SER A 349 -15.31 -41.56 -36.99
N LYS A 350 -15.02 -41.10 -38.22
CA LYS A 350 -14.73 -41.99 -39.34
C LYS A 350 -13.57 -41.48 -40.18
N SER A 351 -12.59 -42.37 -40.28
CA SER A 351 -11.44 -42.42 -41.20
C SER A 351 -11.86 -42.81 -42.62
N ASN A 352 -11.19 -42.17 -43.62
CA ASN A 352 -10.73 -42.64 -44.95
C ASN A 352 -11.73 -43.31 -45.93
N PRO A 353 -11.55 -43.16 -47.26
CA PRO A 353 -10.32 -43.47 -48.03
C PRO A 353 -9.34 -42.31 -48.24
#